data_AF-A0A6P0IUW9-F1
#
_entry.id   AF-A0A6P0IUW9-F1
#
_cell.length_a   1.000
_cell.length_b   1.000
_cell.length_c   1.000
_cell.angle_alpha   90.00
_cell.angle_beta   90.00
_cell.angle_gamma   90.00
#
_symmetry.space_group_name_H-M   'P 1'
#
loop_
_entity.id
_entity.type
_entity.pdbx_description
1 polymer ?
#
loop_
_entity_poly.entity_id
_entity_poly.type
_entity_poly.pdbx_seq_one_letter_code
_entity_poly.pdbx_strand_id
1 'polypeptide(L)'
;MKFIYDPPIATKIATINQCLCWGNPGIINQGIDQTQLVLDDGHNERPDFSFLVLGDTDSDTEYGRKLQAQIAQQLLDHIDTCRFTLHTGDLVYPFGSGEFYLEKFIQFYQEVFGVRSPVNKTDTTRLVFNHPILPVPGNHDYYDLTFLPRLFAQLSLPLRRWLKSQLGLTLGWESSYQGKAYAHAFLDCLSQ
;
A
#
# COMPACT_ATOMS: atom_id res chain seq x y z
N MET A 1 12.48 -23.88 6.61
CA MET A 1 12.31 -22.82 7.63
C MET A 1 11.35 -21.78 7.05
N LYS A 2 10.27 -21.41 7.74
CA LYS A 2 9.38 -20.33 7.26
C LYS A 2 10.12 -19.00 7.43
N PHE A 3 10.43 -18.34 6.31
CA PHE A 3 11.07 -17.02 6.29
C PHE A 3 10.09 -15.88 6.61
N ILE A 4 8.80 -16.20 6.69
CA ILE A 4 7.69 -15.27 6.89
C ILE A 4 7.04 -15.51 8.26
N TYR A 5 6.72 -14.42 8.94
CA TYR A 5 6.00 -14.32 10.19
C TYR A 5 4.68 -13.58 9.99
N ASP A 6 3.58 -14.20 10.41
CA ASP A 6 2.28 -13.54 10.46
C ASP A 6 2.03 -13.02 11.89
N PRO A 7 1.93 -11.69 12.10
CA PRO A 7 1.69 -11.15 13.42
C PRO A 7 0.26 -11.45 13.93
N PRO A 8 0.02 -11.48 15.25
CA PRO A 8 -1.32 -11.61 15.79
C PRO A 8 -2.25 -10.49 15.34
N ILE A 9 -3.55 -10.78 15.17
CA ILE A 9 -4.57 -9.80 14.76
C ILE A 9 -4.56 -8.55 15.64
N ALA A 10 -4.42 -8.69 16.96
CA ALA A 10 -4.34 -7.56 17.88
C ALA A 10 -3.16 -6.63 17.57
N THR A 11 -2.01 -7.18 17.17
CA THR A 11 -0.84 -6.40 16.76
C THR A 11 -1.11 -5.66 15.45
N LYS A 12 -1.74 -6.31 14.46
CA LYS A 12 -2.14 -5.68 13.20
C LYS A 12 -3.02 -4.45 13.44
N ILE A 13 -4.08 -4.62 14.25
CA ILE A 13 -5.01 -3.54 14.61
C ILE A 13 -4.27 -2.43 15.37
N ALA A 14 -3.44 -2.77 16.35
CA ALA A 14 -2.69 -1.79 17.13
C ALA A 14 -1.75 -0.94 16.27
N THR A 15 -1.06 -1.55 15.30
CA THR A 15 -0.18 -0.84 14.37
C THR A 15 -0.94 0.17 13.52
N ILE A 16 -2.07 -0.23 12.91
CA ILE A 16 -2.89 0.68 12.10
C ILE A 16 -3.48 1.80 12.96
N ASN A 17 -4.02 1.47 14.14
CA ASN A 17 -4.57 2.47 15.07
C ASN A 17 -3.51 3.48 15.53
N GLN A 18 -2.28 3.02 15.77
CA GLN A 18 -1.17 3.90 16.10
C GLN A 18 -0.87 4.85 14.95
N CYS A 19 -0.76 4.34 13.72
CA CYS A 19 -0.50 5.15 12.53
C CYS A 19 -1.55 6.25 12.33
N LEU A 20 -2.83 5.90 12.51
CA LEU A 20 -3.96 6.82 12.37
C LEU A 20 -4.20 7.72 13.60
N CYS A 21 -3.43 7.54 14.68
CA CYS A 21 -3.72 8.14 15.98
C CYS A 21 -5.19 7.94 16.39
N TRP A 22 -5.72 6.72 16.20
CA TRP A 22 -7.14 6.41 16.41
C TRP A 22 -7.61 6.78 17.82
N GLY A 23 -8.69 7.56 17.91
CA GLY A 23 -9.27 8.01 19.17
C GLY A 23 -8.41 9.03 19.93
N ASN A 24 -7.38 9.61 19.30
CA ASN A 24 -6.53 10.60 19.96
C ASN A 24 -7.34 11.86 20.31
N PRO A 25 -7.25 12.38 21.56
CA PRO A 25 -7.98 13.57 21.97
C PRO A 25 -7.72 14.80 21.08
N GLY A 26 -6.50 14.96 20.56
CA GLY A 26 -6.15 16.05 19.65
C GLY A 26 -6.90 16.02 18.33
N ILE A 27 -7.24 14.83 17.82
CA ILE A 27 -8.06 14.64 16.61
C ILE A 27 -9.53 14.89 16.93
N ILE A 28 -10.03 14.27 18.01
CA ILE A 28 -11.43 14.40 18.44
C ILE A 28 -11.77 15.86 18.76
N ASN A 29 -10.88 16.59 19.45
CA ASN A 29 -11.09 17.99 19.81
C ASN A 29 -11.11 18.94 18.59
N GLN A 30 -10.57 18.50 17.45
CA GLN A 30 -10.69 19.22 16.18
C GLN A 30 -11.99 18.91 15.43
N GLY A 31 -12.85 18.05 15.99
CA GLY A 31 -14.11 17.65 15.36
C GLY A 31 -13.95 16.69 14.19
N ILE A 32 -12.79 16.04 14.05
CA ILE A 32 -12.52 15.07 12.98
C ILE A 32 -13.18 13.73 13.36
N ASP A 33 -14.24 13.37 12.64
CA ASP A 33 -14.91 12.07 12.79
C ASP A 33 -14.13 10.99 12.03
N GLN A 34 -13.43 10.13 12.77
CA GLN A 34 -12.63 9.04 12.19
C GLN A 34 -13.48 7.85 11.68
N THR A 35 -14.81 7.95 11.73
CA THR A 35 -15.74 6.92 11.20
C THR A 35 -16.38 7.32 9.87
N GLN A 36 -16.14 8.54 9.39
CA GLN A 36 -16.69 9.04 8.13
C GLN A 36 -15.67 8.93 6.99
N LEU A 37 -16.17 8.58 5.81
CA LEU A 37 -15.42 8.63 4.56
C LEU A 37 -15.93 9.80 3.73
N VAL A 38 -15.03 10.70 3.35
CA VAL A 38 -15.32 11.80 2.43
C VAL A 38 -14.39 11.67 1.24
N LEU A 39 -14.97 11.69 0.03
CA LEU A 39 -14.21 11.70 -1.22
C LEU A 39 -14.15 13.14 -1.73
N ASP A 40 -12.96 13.75 -1.73
CA ASP A 40 -12.73 15.05 -2.38
C ASP A 40 -12.42 14.84 -3.88
N ASP A 41 -13.39 14.26 -4.59
CA ASP A 41 -13.29 13.88 -6.01
C ASP A 41 -13.81 14.96 -6.97
N GLY A 42 -14.23 16.12 -6.44
CA GLY A 42 -14.84 17.20 -7.24
C GLY A 42 -16.25 16.89 -7.76
N HIS A 43 -16.87 15.78 -7.32
CA HIS A 43 -18.17 15.30 -7.78
C HIS A 43 -19.21 15.24 -6.65
N ASN A 44 -19.09 16.10 -5.63
CA ASN A 44 -20.00 16.17 -4.49
C ASN A 44 -21.49 16.38 -4.86
N GLU A 45 -21.78 16.91 -6.04
CA GLU A 45 -23.17 17.10 -6.53
C GLU A 45 -23.78 15.85 -7.17
N ARG A 46 -22.98 14.81 -7.47
CA ARG A 46 -23.50 13.56 -8.02
C ARG A 46 -24.04 12.67 -6.88
N PRO A 47 -25.32 12.26 -6.92
CA PRO A 47 -25.91 11.40 -5.89
C PRO A 47 -25.50 9.92 -6.05
N ASP A 48 -24.97 9.55 -7.21
CA ASP A 48 -24.66 8.15 -7.52
C ASP A 48 -23.49 7.63 -6.68
N PHE A 49 -23.65 6.43 -6.15
CA PHE A 49 -22.61 5.68 -5.44
C PHE A 49 -22.18 4.51 -6.31
N SER A 50 -21.09 4.68 -7.07
CA SER A 50 -20.54 3.68 -7.98
C SER A 50 -19.07 3.43 -7.70
N PHE A 51 -18.65 2.16 -7.73
CA PHE A 51 -17.28 1.78 -7.44
C PHE A 51 -16.86 0.50 -8.16
N LEU A 52 -15.56 0.40 -8.41
CA LEU A 52 -14.91 -0.83 -8.86
C LEU A 52 -14.38 -1.61 -7.67
N VAL A 53 -14.31 -2.93 -7.80
CA VAL A 53 -13.74 -3.82 -6.78
C VAL A 53 -12.69 -4.71 -7.43
N LEU A 54 -11.52 -4.79 -6.82
CA LEU A 54 -10.45 -5.74 -7.15
C LEU A 54 -9.74 -6.18 -5.87
N GLY A 55 -8.94 -7.25 -5.94
CA GLY A 55 -8.19 -7.77 -4.81
C GLY A 55 -7.28 -8.90 -5.26
N ASP A 56 -6.34 -9.30 -4.39
CA ASP A 56 -5.41 -10.42 -4.64
C ASP A 56 -4.67 -10.26 -5.98
N THR A 57 -4.30 -9.01 -6.29
CA THR A 57 -3.81 -8.72 -7.62
C THR A 57 -2.34 -9.03 -7.76
N ASP A 58 -1.56 -9.13 -6.67
CA ASP A 58 -0.13 -9.41 -6.82
C ASP A 58 0.24 -10.89 -7.07
N SER A 59 1.31 -11.13 -7.83
CA SER A 59 1.88 -12.45 -8.07
C SER A 59 3.38 -12.37 -8.37
N ASP A 60 4.15 -13.36 -7.92
CA ASP A 60 5.57 -13.51 -8.26
C ASP A 60 5.79 -14.25 -9.59
N THR A 61 4.75 -14.86 -10.16
CA THR A 61 4.83 -15.62 -11.41
C THR A 61 4.76 -14.71 -12.63
N GLU A 62 5.44 -15.09 -13.71
CA GLU A 62 5.33 -14.38 -15.00
C GLU A 62 3.88 -14.38 -15.51
N TYR A 63 3.18 -15.49 -15.33
CA TYR A 63 1.75 -15.60 -15.65
C TYR A 63 0.92 -14.59 -14.85
N GLY A 64 1.17 -14.46 -13.55
CA GLY A 64 0.45 -13.53 -12.69
C GLY A 64 0.69 -12.06 -13.05
N ARG A 65 1.90 -11.67 -13.43
CA ARG A 65 2.17 -10.31 -13.97
C ARG A 65 1.37 -10.03 -15.25
N LYS A 66 1.24 -11.03 -16.13
CA LYS A 66 0.40 -10.90 -17.33
C LYS A 66 -1.08 -10.77 -16.97
N LEU A 67 -1.54 -11.55 -15.98
CA LEU A 67 -2.92 -11.48 -15.50
C LEU A 67 -3.24 -10.12 -14.87
N GLN A 68 -2.33 -9.56 -14.07
CA GLN A 68 -2.44 -8.20 -13.55
C GLN A 68 -2.67 -7.21 -14.68
N ALA A 69 -1.80 -7.19 -15.70
CA ALA A 69 -1.92 -6.29 -16.85
C ALA A 69 -3.29 -6.42 -17.55
N GLN A 70 -3.84 -7.63 -17.65
CA GLN A 70 -5.17 -7.86 -18.20
C GLN A 70 -6.30 -7.34 -17.29
N ILE A 71 -6.15 -7.44 -15.97
CA ILE A 71 -7.09 -6.88 -14.99
C ILE A 71 -7.05 -5.35 -15.08
N ALA A 72 -5.87 -4.74 -15.08
CA ALA A 72 -5.68 -3.31 -15.27
C ALA A 72 -6.36 -2.78 -16.53
N GLN A 73 -6.18 -3.47 -17.66
CA GLN A 73 -6.81 -3.09 -18.91
C GLN A 73 -8.34 -3.09 -18.84
N GLN A 74 -8.93 -4.10 -18.17
CA GLN A 74 -10.39 -4.15 -17.96
C GLN A 74 -10.87 -3.05 -17.02
N LEU A 75 -10.07 -2.68 -16.01
CA LEU A 75 -10.42 -1.58 -15.10
C LEU A 75 -10.43 -0.24 -15.83
N LEU A 76 -9.49 0.00 -16.75
CA LEU A 76 -9.42 1.23 -17.55
C LEU A 76 -10.72 1.51 -18.34
N ASP A 77 -11.41 0.46 -18.80
CA ASP A 77 -12.66 0.62 -19.56
C ASP A 77 -13.83 1.13 -18.68
N HIS A 78 -13.70 1.03 -17.36
CA HIS A 78 -14.77 1.36 -16.41
C HIS A 78 -14.40 2.43 -15.39
N ILE A 79 -13.11 2.79 -15.27
CA ILE A 79 -12.61 3.67 -14.21
C ILE A 79 -13.30 5.02 -14.19
N ASP A 80 -13.52 5.64 -15.35
CA ASP A 80 -14.16 6.95 -15.50
C ASP A 80 -15.68 6.93 -15.22
N THR A 81 -16.28 5.74 -15.14
CA THR A 81 -17.72 5.56 -14.84
C THR A 81 -17.99 5.33 -13.36
N CYS A 82 -16.93 5.10 -12.58
CA CYS A 82 -16.99 4.81 -11.15
C CYS A 82 -16.38 5.97 -10.36
N ARG A 83 -16.86 6.21 -9.13
CA ARG A 83 -16.34 7.30 -8.29
C ARG A 83 -15.03 6.97 -7.59
N PHE A 84 -14.88 5.70 -7.22
CA PHE A 84 -13.69 5.21 -6.55
C PHE A 84 -13.50 3.73 -6.81
N THR A 85 -12.33 3.22 -6.43
CA THR A 85 -11.98 1.81 -6.52
C THR A 85 -11.67 1.26 -5.14
N LEU A 86 -12.29 0.16 -4.75
CA LEU A 86 -11.98 -0.59 -3.53
C LEU A 86 -11.02 -1.74 -3.86
N HIS A 87 -9.85 -1.77 -3.23
CA HIS A 87 -8.92 -2.90 -3.33
C HIS A 87 -8.97 -3.75 -2.07
N THR A 88 -9.40 -5.01 -2.15
CA THR A 88 -9.87 -5.80 -0.99
C THR A 88 -8.80 -6.58 -0.22
N GLY A 89 -7.51 -6.31 -0.45
CA GLY A 89 -6.42 -7.04 0.19
C GLY A 89 -5.32 -7.48 -0.77
N ASP A 90 -4.20 -7.86 -0.17
CA ASP A 90 -3.03 -8.47 -0.80
C ASP A 90 -2.56 -7.69 -2.03
N LEU A 91 -2.28 -6.42 -1.75
CA LEU A 91 -1.75 -5.47 -2.74
C LEU A 91 -0.38 -5.89 -3.25
N VAL A 92 0.37 -6.62 -2.43
CA VAL A 92 1.73 -7.09 -2.72
C VAL A 92 1.97 -8.48 -2.15
N TYR A 93 2.83 -9.22 -2.84
CA TYR A 93 3.25 -10.58 -2.54
C TYR A 93 4.79 -10.67 -2.61
N PRO A 94 5.48 -11.50 -1.81
CA PRO A 94 4.95 -12.39 -0.78
C PRO A 94 4.71 -11.75 0.58
N PHE A 95 5.12 -10.50 0.79
CA PHE A 95 4.90 -9.78 2.05
C PHE A 95 4.93 -8.27 1.84
N GLY A 96 4.32 -7.51 2.74
CA GLY A 96 4.12 -6.06 2.63
C GLY A 96 5.37 -5.22 2.83
N SER A 97 6.35 -5.22 1.91
CA SER A 97 7.51 -4.33 2.02
C SER A 97 7.30 -3.00 1.29
N GLY A 98 7.90 -1.92 1.79
CA GLY A 98 7.91 -0.63 1.09
C GLY A 98 8.47 -0.72 -0.34
N GLU A 99 9.49 -1.56 -0.54
CA GLU A 99 10.09 -1.83 -1.85
C GLU A 99 9.08 -2.51 -2.80
N PHE A 100 8.33 -3.51 -2.32
CA PHE A 100 7.32 -4.18 -3.13
C PHE A 100 6.10 -3.31 -3.41
N TYR A 101 5.68 -2.45 -2.47
CA TYR A 101 4.64 -1.47 -2.76
C TYR A 101 5.07 -0.57 -3.91
N LEU A 102 6.31 -0.08 -3.92
CA LEU A 102 6.84 0.74 -5.02
C LEU A 102 6.86 -0.02 -6.35
N GLU A 103 7.49 -1.19 -6.37
CA GLU A 103 7.76 -1.93 -7.61
C GLU A 103 6.54 -2.60 -8.20
N LYS A 104 5.69 -3.17 -7.36
CA LYS A 104 4.63 -4.07 -7.81
C LYS A 104 3.27 -3.42 -7.83
N PHE A 105 2.96 -2.64 -6.80
CA PHE A 105 1.68 -1.95 -6.73
C PHE A 105 1.76 -0.60 -7.46
N ILE A 106 2.63 0.30 -7.01
CA ILE A 106 2.61 1.70 -7.41
C ILE A 106 3.00 1.85 -8.89
N GLN A 107 4.10 1.23 -9.33
CA GLN A 107 4.51 1.31 -10.73
C GLN A 107 3.45 0.77 -11.68
N PHE A 108 2.81 -0.34 -11.31
CA PHE A 108 1.79 -0.98 -12.12
C PHE A 108 0.49 -0.15 -12.16
N TYR A 109 -0.03 0.20 -10.99
CA TYR A 109 -1.31 0.88 -10.86
C TYR A 109 -1.26 2.39 -11.10
N GLN A 110 -0.07 2.97 -11.17
CA GLN A 110 0.11 4.33 -11.68
C GLN A 110 -0.49 4.48 -13.09
N GLU A 111 -0.34 3.47 -13.95
CA GLU A 111 -0.87 3.53 -15.32
C GLU A 111 -2.40 3.48 -15.33
N VAL A 112 -3.00 2.79 -14.34
CA VAL A 112 -4.45 2.61 -14.23
C VAL A 112 -5.11 3.80 -13.55
N PHE A 113 -4.66 4.15 -12.34
CA PHE A 113 -5.31 5.16 -11.49
C PHE A 113 -4.75 6.57 -11.70
N GLY A 114 -3.60 6.71 -12.38
CA GLY A 114 -2.85 7.96 -12.51
C GLY A 114 -2.30 8.47 -11.17
N VAL A 115 -1.18 9.20 -11.19
CA VAL A 115 -0.60 9.79 -9.97
C VAL A 115 -0.35 11.29 -10.18
N ARG A 116 -0.84 12.11 -9.24
CA ARG A 116 -0.69 13.58 -9.19
C ARG A 116 0.55 14.00 -8.41
N SER A 117 0.92 13.26 -7.37
CA SER A 117 2.09 13.61 -6.56
C SER A 117 3.39 13.19 -7.27
N PRO A 118 4.52 13.88 -7.02
CA PRO A 118 5.81 13.45 -7.55
C PRO A 118 6.19 12.09 -6.94
N VAL A 119 6.15 11.04 -7.75
CA VAL A 119 6.66 9.71 -7.35
C VAL A 119 8.18 9.76 -7.36
N ASN A 120 8.78 9.97 -6.20
CA ASN A 120 10.23 9.83 -6.06
C ASN A 120 10.56 8.34 -5.86
N LYS A 121 11.58 7.82 -6.57
CA LYS A 121 12.02 6.41 -6.47
C LYS A 121 12.44 5.98 -5.05
N THR A 122 12.56 6.94 -4.15
CA THR A 122 13.01 6.73 -2.77
C THR A 122 11.95 7.05 -1.72
N ASP A 123 10.80 7.63 -2.10
CA ASP A 123 9.78 8.06 -1.15
C ASP A 123 8.38 7.79 -1.69
N THR A 124 7.76 6.74 -1.15
CA THR A 124 6.37 6.33 -1.41
C THR A 124 5.40 6.87 -0.38
N THR A 125 5.83 7.73 0.55
CA THR A 125 5.04 8.04 1.74
C THR A 125 3.89 9.01 1.51
N ARG A 126 3.70 9.49 0.26
CA ARG A 126 2.69 10.49 -0.12
C ARG A 126 2.24 10.34 -1.56
N LEU A 127 1.41 9.33 -1.83
CA LEU A 127 0.83 9.11 -3.15
C LEU A 127 -0.54 9.74 -3.23
N VAL A 128 -0.73 10.60 -4.23
CA VAL A 128 -2.05 11.17 -4.54
C VAL A 128 -2.42 10.69 -5.93
N PHE A 129 -3.44 9.82 -6.02
CA PHE A 129 -3.90 9.27 -7.29
C PHE A 129 -4.87 10.23 -8.00
N ASN A 130 -5.03 10.09 -9.33
CA ASN A 130 -6.05 10.85 -10.06
C ASN A 130 -7.46 10.31 -9.78
N HIS A 131 -7.57 8.99 -9.69
CA HIS A 131 -8.77 8.26 -9.32
C HIS A 131 -8.68 7.82 -7.85
N PRO A 132 -9.71 8.08 -7.01
CA PRO A 132 -9.69 7.62 -5.63
C PRO A 132 -9.60 6.09 -5.55
N ILE A 133 -8.53 5.60 -4.93
CA ILE A 133 -8.36 4.19 -4.59
C ILE A 133 -8.35 4.03 -3.08
N LEU A 134 -9.16 3.10 -2.59
CA LEU A 134 -9.30 2.75 -1.19
C LEU A 134 -8.78 1.32 -1.02
N PRO A 135 -7.47 1.14 -0.80
CA PRO A 135 -6.96 -0.17 -0.49
C PRO A 135 -7.33 -0.58 0.94
N VAL A 136 -7.46 -1.88 1.13
CA VAL A 136 -7.56 -2.55 2.42
C VAL A 136 -6.37 -3.51 2.50
N PRO A 137 -5.64 -3.59 3.62
CA PRO A 137 -4.53 -4.51 3.74
C PRO A 137 -5.03 -5.95 3.88
N GLY A 138 -4.49 -6.86 3.08
CA GLY A 138 -4.67 -8.30 3.22
C GLY A 138 -3.64 -8.91 4.16
N ASN A 139 -3.54 -10.24 4.22
CA ASN A 139 -2.63 -10.89 5.17
C ASN A 139 -1.16 -10.67 4.78
N HIS A 140 -0.84 -10.67 3.49
CA HIS A 140 0.50 -10.48 2.96
C HIS A 140 1.02 -9.10 3.30
N ASP A 141 0.15 -8.09 3.31
CA ASP A 141 0.48 -6.73 3.72
C ASP A 141 0.99 -6.62 5.16
N TYR A 142 0.67 -7.59 6.05
CA TYR A 142 1.16 -7.63 7.44
C TYR A 142 2.35 -8.56 7.66
N TYR A 143 2.68 -9.39 6.68
CA TYR A 143 3.72 -10.40 6.82
C TYR A 143 5.10 -9.77 7.01
N ASP A 144 5.81 -10.28 8.01
CA ASP A 144 7.15 -9.85 8.36
C ASP A 144 8.18 -10.92 8.04
N LEU A 145 9.42 -10.51 7.83
CA LEU A 145 10.55 -11.42 7.82
C LEU A 145 10.81 -11.98 9.22
N THR A 146 11.08 -13.28 9.33
CA THR A 146 11.53 -13.87 10.60
C THR A 146 12.88 -13.28 11.05
N PHE A 147 13.23 -13.48 12.32
CA PHE A 147 14.36 -12.80 12.96
C PHE A 147 15.68 -12.90 12.18
N LEU A 148 16.05 -14.09 11.71
CA LEU A 148 17.32 -14.30 11.01
C LEU A 148 17.36 -13.55 9.66
N PRO A 149 16.39 -13.71 8.74
CA PRO A 149 16.30 -12.89 7.53
C PRO A 149 16.30 -11.39 7.83
N ARG A 150 15.58 -10.96 8.87
CA ARG A 150 15.53 -9.55 9.28
C ARG A 150 16.89 -9.03 9.75
N LEU A 151 17.68 -9.85 10.45
CA LEU A 151 19.03 -9.50 10.86
C LEU A 151 19.97 -9.37 9.65
N PHE A 152 19.92 -10.32 8.71
CA PHE A 152 20.69 -10.22 7.45
C PHE A 152 20.28 -9.00 6.62
N ALA A 153 18.98 -8.68 6.59
CA ALA A 153 18.47 -7.48 5.94
C ALA A 153 19.07 -6.20 6.56
N GLN A 154 19.14 -6.12 7.88
CA GLN A 154 19.74 -4.96 8.56
C GLN A 154 21.25 -4.87 8.34
N LEU A 155 21.98 -5.98 8.46
CA LEU A 155 23.44 -6.00 8.28
C LEU A 155 23.86 -5.65 6.85
N SER A 156 23.05 -6.00 5.86
CA SER A 156 23.30 -5.67 4.46
C SER A 156 22.87 -4.24 4.06
N LEU A 157 22.18 -3.49 4.93
CA LEU A 157 21.59 -2.19 4.60
C LEU A 157 22.59 -1.20 3.96
N PRO A 158 23.84 -1.03 4.43
CA PRO A 158 24.79 -0.11 3.80
C PRO A 158 25.13 -0.53 2.36
N LEU A 159 25.35 -1.84 2.15
CA LEU A 159 25.61 -2.39 0.83
C LEU A 159 24.38 -2.23 -0.08
N ARG A 160 23.17 -2.45 0.44
CA ARG A 160 21.92 -2.27 -0.32
C ARG A 160 21.71 -0.82 -0.72
N ARG A 161 21.96 0.14 0.18
CA ARG A 161 21.89 1.58 -0.16
C ARG A 161 22.91 1.94 -1.25
N TRP A 162 24.12 1.41 -1.14
CA TRP A 162 25.14 1.57 -2.16
C TRP A 162 24.68 0.97 -3.51
N LEU A 163 24.25 -0.30 -3.54
CA LEU A 163 23.74 -0.97 -4.74
C LEU A 163 22.53 -0.24 -5.36
N LYS A 164 21.58 0.23 -4.56
CA LYS A 164 20.43 1.03 -5.04
C LYS A 164 20.90 2.34 -5.68
N SER A 165 21.86 3.03 -5.06
CA SER A 165 22.39 4.30 -5.61
C SER A 165 23.22 4.13 -6.88
N GLN A 166 23.96 3.03 -7.01
CA GLN A 166 24.86 2.80 -8.15
C GLN A 166 24.19 2.06 -9.30
N LEU A 167 23.30 1.09 -8.99
CA LEU A 167 22.75 0.14 -9.96
C LEU A 167 21.22 0.19 -10.04
N GLY A 168 20.54 0.96 -9.19
CA GLY A 168 19.08 1.01 -9.14
C GLY A 168 18.43 -0.29 -8.63
N LEU A 169 19.21 -1.22 -8.07
CA LEU A 169 18.73 -2.51 -7.61
C LEU A 169 18.19 -2.42 -6.18
N THR A 170 16.92 -2.79 -6.02
CA THR A 170 16.21 -2.99 -4.76
C THR A 170 16.11 -4.49 -4.50
N LEU A 171 16.41 -4.92 -3.27
CA LEU A 171 16.57 -6.34 -2.95
C LEU A 171 15.34 -6.95 -2.27
N GLY A 172 14.29 -6.16 -1.98
CA GLY A 172 13.04 -6.63 -1.39
C GLY A 172 13.18 -7.11 0.06
N TRP A 173 14.12 -6.54 0.81
CA TRP A 173 14.53 -7.04 2.13
C TRP A 173 13.97 -6.21 3.29
N GLU A 174 13.24 -5.14 3.00
CA GLU A 174 12.48 -4.43 4.03
C GLU A 174 11.24 -5.23 4.45
N SER A 175 10.91 -5.24 5.73
CA SER A 175 9.77 -5.98 6.27
C SER A 175 8.50 -5.12 6.21
N SER A 176 7.33 -5.69 6.50
CA SER A 176 6.09 -4.94 6.69
C SER A 176 6.05 -4.09 7.95
N TYR A 177 6.80 -4.51 8.96
CA TYR A 177 6.72 -3.99 10.32
C TYR A 177 5.27 -4.05 10.82
N GLN A 178 4.64 -5.23 10.68
CA GLN A 178 3.24 -5.49 11.05
C GLN A 178 2.22 -4.52 10.43
N GLY A 179 2.37 -4.17 9.16
CA GLY A 179 1.45 -3.32 8.40
C GLY A 179 1.82 -1.83 8.41
N LYS A 180 2.92 -1.45 9.06
CA LYS A 180 3.39 -0.06 9.06
C LYS A 180 3.83 0.39 7.66
N ALA A 181 4.41 -0.51 6.85
CA ALA A 181 4.77 -0.21 5.47
C ALA A 181 3.53 0.11 4.61
N TYR A 182 2.47 -0.70 4.73
CA TYR A 182 1.16 -0.42 4.14
C TYR A 182 0.64 0.95 4.58
N ALA A 183 0.63 1.19 5.90
CA ALA A 183 0.11 2.42 6.46
C ALA A 183 0.87 3.63 5.91
N HIS A 184 2.20 3.62 5.84
CA HIS A 184 2.95 4.73 5.25
C HIS A 184 2.72 4.91 3.75
N ALA A 185 2.40 3.85 3.00
CA ALA A 185 2.19 3.94 1.56
C ALA A 185 0.80 4.50 1.20
N PHE A 186 -0.23 4.15 1.98
CA PHE A 186 -1.63 4.42 1.61
C PHE A 186 -2.44 5.17 2.66
N LEU A 187 -1.92 5.33 3.88
CA LEU A 187 -2.55 6.09 4.95
C LEU A 187 -1.69 7.31 5.28
N ASP A 188 -2.34 8.44 5.57
CA ASP A 188 -1.64 9.59 6.16
C ASP A 188 -1.31 9.27 7.63
N CYS A 189 -0.14 8.65 7.86
CA CYS A 189 0.34 8.34 9.20
C CYS A 189 0.57 9.63 10.01
N LEU A 190 -0.22 9.82 11.07
CA LEU A 190 -0.14 10.99 11.96
C LEU A 190 0.82 10.77 13.14
N SER A 191 1.13 9.52 13.48
CA SER A 191 2.15 9.22 14.49
C SER A 191 3.55 9.36 13.88
N GLN A 192 4.34 10.31 14.37
CA GLN A 192 5.77 10.41 14.06
C GLN A 192 6.60 9.39 14.85
#